data_AF-A0A7W7PTQ4-F1
#
_entry.id   AF-A0A7W7PTQ4-F1
#
_cell.length_a   1.000
_cell.length_b   1.000
_cell.length_c   1.000
_cell.angle_alpha   90.00
_cell.angle_beta   90.00
_cell.angle_gamma   90.00
#
_symmetry.space_group_name_H-M   'P 1'
#
loop_
_entity.id
_entity.type
_entity.pdbx_description
1 polymer ?
#
loop_
_entity_poly.entity_id
_entity_poly.type
_entity_poly.pdbx_seq_one_letter_code
_entity_poly.pdbx_strand_id
1 'polypeptide(L)' 'MNEDDCYPLLLSHRERNAVELDVRRTVSKAEVPNVLNRHELSEDDFFVGFPDDLAKAVQALPDESPPAL' A
#
# COMPACT_ATOMS: atom_id res chain seq x y z
N MET A 1 -3.92 21.61 15.35
CA MET A 1 -4.86 21.55 14.20
C MET A 1 -4.62 20.20 13.56
N ASN A 2 -5.67 19.40 13.38
CA ASN A 2 -5.55 18.08 12.74
C ASN A 2 -5.17 18.31 11.28
N GLU A 3 -3.98 17.90 10.91
CA GLU A 3 -3.52 17.78 9.53
C GLU A 3 -4.12 16.50 8.89
N ASP A 4 -5.37 16.19 9.23
CA ASP A 4 -6.19 15.11 8.63
C ASP A 4 -6.86 15.59 7.34
N ASP A 5 -6.18 16.47 6.59
CA ASP A 5 -6.67 16.99 5.33
C ASP A 5 -6.49 15.93 4.23
N CYS A 6 -7.61 15.25 3.98
CA CYS A 6 -8.00 14.68 2.70
C CYS A 6 -7.35 13.34 2.29
N TYR A 7 -7.63 12.29 3.06
CA TYR A 7 -7.63 10.93 2.52
C TYR A 7 -9.05 10.60 2.03
N PRO A 8 -9.30 10.44 0.72
CA PRO A 8 -10.62 10.11 0.19
C PRO A 8 -11.10 8.71 0.59
N LEU A 9 -10.20 7.89 1.15
CA LEU A 9 -10.50 6.59 1.69
C LEU A 9 -11.13 6.70 3.08
N LEU A 10 -12.40 6.28 3.17
CA LEU A 10 -13.16 6.07 4.41
C LEU A 10 -12.61 4.91 5.28
N LEU A 11 -11.32 4.58 5.14
CA LEU A 11 -10.65 3.60 5.97
C LEU A 11 -10.37 4.18 7.35
N SER A 12 -10.65 3.39 8.39
CA SER A 12 -10.23 3.66 9.75
C SER A 12 -8.69 3.64 9.85
N HIS A 13 -8.13 4.32 10.84
CA HIS A 13 -6.68 4.28 11.10
C HIS A 13 -6.11 2.85 11.23
N ARG A 14 -6.89 1.94 11.83
CA ARG A 14 -6.52 0.51 11.94
C ARG A 14 -6.42 -0.18 10.57
N GLU A 15 -7.35 0.13 9.67
CA GLU A 15 -7.42 -0.47 8.33
C GLU A 15 -6.26 0.03 7.48
N ARG A 16 -5.99 1.35 7.51
CA ARG A 16 -4.80 1.93 6.85
C ARG A 16 -3.51 1.30 7.36
N ASN A 17 -3.35 1.15 8.67
CA ASN A 17 -2.13 0.56 9.22
C ASN A 17 -1.97 -0.93 8.84
N ALA A 18 -3.08 -1.66 8.67
CA ALA A 18 -3.04 -3.04 8.19
C ALA A 18 -2.55 -3.13 6.73
N VAL A 19 -3.09 -2.26 5.86
CA VAL A 19 -2.64 -2.15 4.46
C VAL A 19 -1.17 -1.76 4.39
N GLU A 20 -0.73 -0.75 5.16
CA GLU A 20 0.67 -0.32 5.21
C GLU A 20 1.61 -1.46 5.59
N LEU A 21 1.28 -2.20 6.65
CA LEU A 21 2.08 -3.33 7.11
C LEU A 21 2.14 -4.47 6.08
N ASP A 22 1.04 -4.77 5.41
CA ASP A 22 1.01 -5.80 4.38
C ASP A 22 1.82 -5.40 3.16
N VAL A 23 1.68 -4.14 2.70
CA VAL A 23 2.47 -3.60 1.59
C VAL A 23 3.97 -3.61 1.93
N ARG A 24 4.36 -3.20 3.15
CA ARG A 24 5.77 -3.25 3.59
C ARG A 24 6.33 -4.67 3.73
N ARG A 25 5.47 -5.69 3.83
CA ARG A 25 5.87 -7.10 3.85
C ARG A 25 5.99 -7.73 2.47
N THR A 26 5.47 -7.07 1.44
CA THR A 26 5.67 -7.55 0.06
C THR A 26 7.15 -7.55 -0.27
N VAL A 27 7.61 -8.61 -0.94
CA VAL A 27 8.99 -8.74 -1.39
C VAL A 27 9.15 -8.35 -2.85
N SER A 28 8.04 -8.12 -3.56
CA SER A 28 8.01 -7.73 -4.95
C SER A 28 6.85 -6.79 -5.27
N LYS A 29 7.04 -5.90 -6.24
CA LYS A 29 5.99 -5.03 -6.78
C LYS A 29 4.80 -5.82 -7.33
N ALA A 30 5.04 -7.00 -7.89
CA ALA A 30 3.99 -7.86 -8.42
C ALA A 30 2.98 -8.32 -7.35
N GLU A 31 3.38 -8.32 -6.07
CA GLU A 31 2.51 -8.70 -4.96
C GLU A 31 1.64 -7.54 -4.46
N VAL A 32 2.03 -6.29 -4.73
CA VAL A 32 1.33 -5.10 -4.25
C VAL A 32 -0.11 -5.03 -4.75
N PRO A 33 -0.42 -5.27 -6.04
CA PRO A 33 -1.80 -5.33 -6.52
C PRO A 33 -2.64 -6.40 -5.81
N ASN A 34 -2.04 -7.52 -5.41
CA ASN A 34 -2.72 -8.58 -4.67
C ASN A 34 -3.04 -8.15 -3.23
N VAL A 35 -2.13 -7.42 -2.57
CA VAL A 35 -2.40 -6.82 -1.27
C VAL A 35 -3.53 -5.80 -1.37
N LEU A 36 -3.49 -4.89 -2.34
CA LEU A 36 -4.55 -3.89 -2.53
C LEU A 36 -5.91 -4.55 -2.80
N ASN A 37 -5.94 -5.60 -3.63
CA ASN A 37 -7.17 -6.37 -3.90
C ASN A 37 -7.77 -6.99 -2.64
N ARG A 38 -6.95 -7.52 -1.72
CA ARG A 38 -7.42 -8.09 -0.44
C ARG A 38 -8.09 -7.08 0.47
N HIS A 39 -7.73 -5.82 0.33
CA HIS A 39 -8.29 -4.70 1.08
C HIS A 39 -9.35 -3.92 0.28
N GLU A 40 -9.77 -4.45 -0.88
CA GLU A 40 -10.74 -3.84 -1.80
C GLU A 40 -10.31 -2.42 -2.26
N LEU A 41 -9.00 -2.21 -2.39
CA LEU A 41 -8.40 -0.94 -2.81
C LEU A 41 -7.91 -0.98 -4.25
N SER A 42 -8.07 0.14 -4.95
CA SER A 42 -7.41 0.38 -6.23
C SER A 42 -6.01 0.96 -6.05
N GLU A 43 -5.19 0.96 -7.11
CA GLU A 43 -3.88 1.63 -7.09
C GLU A 43 -4.03 3.14 -6.91
N ASP A 44 -5.00 3.77 -7.59
CA ASP A 44 -5.31 5.19 -7.40
C ASP A 44 -5.67 5.51 -5.94
N ASP A 45 -6.54 4.69 -5.34
CA ASP A 45 -6.89 4.80 -3.92
C ASP A 45 -5.66 4.69 -3.02
N PHE A 46 -4.71 3.82 -3.37
CA PHE A 46 -3.47 3.68 -2.62
C PHE A 46 -2.58 4.92 -2.73
N PHE A 47 -2.42 5.49 -3.93
CA PHE A 47 -1.59 6.70 -4.11
C PHE A 47 -2.20 7.97 -3.51
N VAL A 48 -3.53 8.06 -3.42
CA VAL A 48 -4.21 9.22 -2.81
C VAL A 48 -4.48 9.00 -1.31
N GLY A 49 -4.60 7.74 -0.90
CA GLY A 49 -5.02 7.31 0.45
C GLY A 49 -3.91 7.06 1.45
N PHE A 50 -2.65 6.99 1.00
CA PHE A 50 -1.50 6.62 1.82
C PHE A 50 -0.34 7.62 1.64
N PRO A 51 0.54 7.75 2.64
CA PRO A 51 1.67 8.66 2.55
C PRO A 51 2.68 8.24 1.46
N ASP A 52 3.33 9.25 0.86
CA ASP A 52 4.32 9.07 -0.22
C ASP A 52 5.47 8.11 0.13
N ASP A 53 5.80 7.93 1.41
CA ASP A 53 6.85 6.99 1.81
C ASP A 53 6.49 5.55 1.48
N LEU A 54 5.21 5.19 1.54
CA LEU A 54 4.74 3.85 1.23
C LEU A 54 4.78 3.58 -0.28
N ALA A 55 4.39 4.57 -1.09
CA ALA A 55 4.55 4.52 -2.55
C ALA A 55 6.03 4.41 -2.96
N LYS A 56 6.94 5.09 -2.26
CA LYS A 56 8.39 4.96 -2.47
C LYS A 56 8.90 3.57 -2.07
N ALA A 57 8.40 3.00 -0.98
CA ALA A 57 8.75 1.65 -0.57
C ALA A 57 8.36 0.62 -1.64
N VAL A 58 7.15 0.74 -2.22
CA VAL A 58 6.73 -0.08 -3.37
C VAL A 58 7.65 0.11 -4.57
N GLN A 59 8.02 1.35 -4.90
CA GLN A 59 8.93 1.63 -6.02
C GLN A 59 10.33 1.04 -5.83
N ALA A 60 10.79 0.90 -4.58
CA ALA A 60 12.07 0.30 -4.23
C ALA A 60 12.07 -1.24 -4.28
N LEU A 61 10.90 -1.88 -4.33
CA LEU A 61 10.80 -3.33 -4.46
C LEU A 61 11.19 -3.80 -5.87
N PRO A 62 11.75 -5.02 -6.00
CA PRO A 62 12.02 -5.62 -7.29
C PRO A 62 10.71 -5.94 -8.04
N ASP A 63 10.72 -5.76 -9.36
CA ASP A 63 9.58 -6.07 -10.23
C ASP A 63 9.25 -7.57 -10.24
N GLU A 64 10.26 -8.42 -10.11
CA GLU A 64 10.12 -9.88 -10.07
C GLU A 64 10.32 -10.41 -8.65
N SER A 65 9.44 -11.31 -8.22
CA SER A 65 9.65 -12.09 -7.01
C SER A 65 10.77 -13.10 -7.27
N PRO A 66 11.79 -13.22 -6.41
CA PRO A 66 12.88 -14.17 -6.65
C PRO A 66 12.31 -15.57 -6.91
N PRO A 67 12.86 -16.33 -7.87
CA PRO A 67 12.35 -17.65 -8.18
C PRO A 67 12.29 -18.47 -6.90
N ALA A 68 11.12 -19.04 -6.61
CA ALA A 68 10.96 -19.96 -5.49
C ALA A 68 11.90 -21.15 -5.72
N LEU A 69 12.93 -21.24 -4.88
CA LEU A 69 13.87 -22.38 -4.82
C LEU A 69 13.17 -23.62 -4.27
#